data_AF-A0A7K6M8U7-F1
#
_entry.id   AF-A0A7K6M8U7-F1
#
_cell.length_a   1.000
_cell.length_b   1.000
_cell.length_c   1.000
_cell.angle_alpha   90.00
_cell.angle_beta   90.00
_cell.angle_gamma   90.00
#
_symmetry.space_group_name_H-M   'P 1'
#
loop_
_entity.id
_entity.type
_entity.pdbx_description
1 polymer ?
#
loop_
_entity_poly.entity_id
_entity_poly.type
_entity_poly.pdbx_seq_one_letter_code
_entity_poly.pdbx_strand_id
1 'polypeptide(L)'
;LPTECLMTQPFNNTGPDNNLDVVISLLAFGVYPNVCYHKEKRKILTTEGHNALIHKSSVNCPFSSQDIKYPSPFFVFGEKIRTRAISAKTMTLVSPLQLLLFASKKVLSDGELILVDDWIKLKMPHAAAACITALRAAMEALVVEVSKDPGIVRQLDPAYERMLNVIRQLSRPAAAGMALTPACRFGDGPRPPKMARRDNGAVRGWGGHGHRGRGYGGYSSWHSAGRGYPGSAGGAYGGGGGCRGAGGGGYRGAGRGYRGGY
;
A
#
# COMPACT_ATOMS: atom_id res chain seq x y z
N LEU A 1 22.23 -24.37 -10.98
CA LEU A 1 22.66 -23.42 -12.04
C LEU A 1 22.13 -22.02 -11.70
N PRO A 2 22.62 -20.92 -12.29
CA PRO A 2 21.98 -19.60 -12.14
C PRO A 2 20.46 -19.63 -12.40
N THR A 3 20.00 -20.55 -13.25
CA THR A 3 18.58 -20.81 -13.53
C THR A 3 17.77 -21.32 -12.34
N GLU A 4 18.37 -22.05 -11.38
CA GLU A 4 17.67 -22.45 -10.15
C GLU A 4 17.41 -21.25 -9.23
N CYS A 5 18.28 -20.25 -9.23
CA CYS A 5 18.08 -18.99 -8.50
C CYS A 5 16.94 -18.15 -9.08
N LEU A 6 16.52 -18.40 -10.33
CA LEU A 6 15.43 -17.72 -11.01
C LEU A 6 14.09 -18.46 -10.90
N MET A 7 14.05 -19.59 -10.20
CA MET A 7 12.82 -20.34 -10.01
C MET A 7 11.85 -19.60 -9.10
N THR A 8 10.56 -19.66 -9.44
CA THR A 8 9.51 -19.12 -8.58
C THR A 8 9.46 -19.93 -7.29
N GLN A 9 9.62 -19.27 -6.16
CA GLN A 9 9.46 -19.88 -4.84
C GLN A 9 8.13 -19.44 -4.22
N PRO A 10 7.32 -20.38 -3.68
CA PRO A 10 6.14 -20.01 -2.93
C PRO A 10 6.53 -19.42 -1.57
N PHE A 11 5.86 -18.35 -1.15
CA PHE A 11 6.01 -17.75 0.17
C PHE A 11 4.73 -17.88 0.98
N ASN A 12 4.85 -18.13 2.27
CA ASN A 12 3.72 -18.09 3.18
C ASN A 12 3.53 -16.68 3.73
N ASN A 13 2.47 -16.00 3.27
CA ASN A 13 2.12 -14.64 3.69
C ASN A 13 1.13 -14.58 4.87
N THR A 14 0.74 -15.73 5.43
CA THR A 14 -0.23 -15.82 6.54
C THR A 14 0.40 -16.29 7.85
N GLY A 15 1.55 -16.97 7.77
CA GLY A 15 2.31 -17.46 8.92
C GLY A 15 3.76 -16.99 8.89
N PRO A 16 4.58 -17.45 9.85
CA PRO A 16 6.00 -17.13 9.87
C PRO A 16 6.71 -17.78 8.68
N ASP A 17 7.44 -16.97 7.91
CA ASP A 17 8.26 -17.41 6.79
C ASP A 17 9.54 -16.57 6.75
N ASN A 18 10.66 -17.16 7.17
CA ASN A 18 11.94 -16.46 7.23
C ASN A 18 12.47 -16.09 5.84
N ASN A 19 12.10 -16.83 4.78
CA ASN A 19 12.52 -16.49 3.42
C ASN A 19 11.77 -15.23 2.96
N LEU A 20 10.47 -15.14 3.25
CA LEU A 20 9.69 -13.93 3.02
C LEU A 20 10.27 -12.74 3.80
N ASP A 21 10.65 -12.93 5.07
CA ASP A 21 11.25 -11.88 5.89
C ASP A 21 12.55 -11.33 5.26
N VAL A 22 13.39 -12.21 4.72
CA VAL A 22 14.62 -11.80 3.99
C VAL A 22 14.26 -11.08 2.69
N VAL A 23 13.25 -11.54 1.95
CA VAL A 23 12.78 -10.86 0.74
C VAL A 23 12.26 -9.46 1.07
N ILE A 24 11.57 -9.28 2.20
CA ILE A 24 11.13 -7.95 2.67
C ILE A 24 12.34 -7.06 2.98
N SER A 25 13.38 -7.61 3.62
CA SER A 25 14.65 -6.90 3.87
C SER A 25 15.31 -6.44 2.56
N LEU A 26 15.37 -7.31 1.55
CA LEU A 26 15.92 -6.99 0.23
C LEU A 26 15.02 -6.03 -0.56
N LEU A 27 13.70 -6.11 -0.41
CA LEU A 27 12.76 -5.15 -0.97
C LEU A 27 13.01 -3.76 -0.38
N ALA A 28 13.23 -3.67 0.93
CA ALA A 28 13.55 -2.43 1.61
C ALA A 28 14.86 -1.81 1.07
N PHE A 29 15.88 -2.64 0.81
CA PHE A 29 17.10 -2.21 0.12
C PHE A 29 16.78 -1.62 -1.27
N GLY A 30 16.02 -2.35 -2.09
CA GLY A 30 15.75 -1.99 -3.48
C GLY A 30 14.89 -0.74 -3.67
N VAL A 31 14.01 -0.42 -2.72
CA VAL A 31 13.15 0.77 -2.81
C VAL A 31 13.63 1.94 -1.95
N TYR A 32 14.69 1.78 -1.16
CA TYR A 32 15.29 2.88 -0.41
C TYR A 32 15.70 4.03 -1.37
N PRO A 33 15.41 5.32 -1.06
CA PRO A 33 15.00 5.89 0.22
C PRO A 33 13.47 6.04 0.42
N ASN A 34 12.65 5.25 -0.26
CA ASN A 34 11.19 5.29 -0.12
C ASN A 34 10.72 4.63 1.17
N VAL A 35 11.03 5.25 2.31
CA VAL A 35 10.59 4.85 3.65
C VAL A 35 9.56 5.87 4.17
N CYS A 36 8.59 5.40 4.95
CA CYS A 36 7.66 6.28 5.63
C CYS A 36 7.25 5.72 7.00
N TYR A 37 6.81 6.63 7.87
CA TYR A 37 6.28 6.36 9.19
C TYR A 37 4.77 6.61 9.22
N HIS A 38 4.00 5.61 9.62
CA HIS A 38 2.57 5.73 9.84
C HIS A 38 2.28 6.51 11.13
N LYS A 39 1.45 7.55 11.01
CA LYS A 39 1.03 8.39 12.14
C LYS A 39 -0.32 7.92 12.69
N GLU A 40 -1.36 8.08 11.87
CA GLU A 40 -2.75 7.79 12.24
C GLU A 40 -3.57 7.63 10.96
N LYS A 41 -4.66 6.86 10.99
CA LYS A 41 -5.55 6.67 9.84
C LYS A 41 -4.74 6.37 8.56
N ARG A 42 -4.84 7.25 7.55
CA ARG A 42 -4.07 7.17 6.29
C ARG A 42 -2.85 8.08 6.29
N LYS A 43 -2.60 8.88 7.32
CA LYS A 43 -1.50 9.86 7.35
C LYS A 43 -0.17 9.15 7.59
N ILE A 44 0.80 9.48 6.76
CA ILE A 44 2.18 9.00 6.86
C ILE A 44 3.14 10.20 6.77
N LEU A 45 4.34 10.02 7.30
CA LEU A 45 5.47 10.93 7.16
C LEU A 45 6.53 10.25 6.31
N THR A 46 6.93 10.89 5.21
CA THR A 46 8.03 10.38 4.37
C THR A 46 9.39 10.74 4.97
N THR A 47 10.47 10.09 4.50
CA THR A 47 11.87 10.42 4.85
C THR A 47 12.20 11.90 4.71
N GLU A 48 11.61 12.58 3.72
CA GLU A 48 11.75 14.03 3.46
C GLU A 48 11.02 14.91 4.50
N GLY A 49 10.34 14.33 5.51
CA GLY A 49 9.52 15.07 6.47
C GLY A 49 8.19 15.56 5.92
N HIS A 50 7.82 15.17 4.69
CA HIS A 50 6.54 15.56 4.09
C HIS A 50 5.40 14.65 4.54
N ASN A 51 4.26 15.27 4.88
CA ASN A 51 3.02 14.56 5.13
C ASN A 51 2.48 14.00 3.81
N ALA A 52 2.13 12.72 3.81
CA ALA A 52 1.51 12.03 2.69
C ALA A 52 0.39 11.12 3.20
N LEU A 53 -0.29 10.45 2.25
CA LEU A 53 -1.37 9.52 2.55
C LEU A 53 -1.03 8.11 2.05
N ILE A 54 -1.46 7.08 2.78
CA ILE A 54 -1.58 5.72 2.22
C ILE A 54 -2.58 5.77 1.08
N HIS A 55 -2.19 5.33 -0.11
CA HIS A 55 -3.06 5.32 -1.28
C HIS A 55 -4.24 4.35 -1.06
N LYS A 56 -5.44 4.73 -1.52
CA LYS A 56 -6.72 4.00 -1.32
C LYS A 56 -6.79 2.60 -1.95
N SER A 57 -5.80 2.25 -2.79
CA SER A 57 -5.67 0.93 -3.39
C SER A 57 -4.61 0.06 -2.70
N SER A 58 -3.89 0.60 -1.72
CA SER A 58 -2.96 -0.18 -0.92
C SER A 58 -3.74 -1.17 -0.07
N VAL A 59 -3.26 -2.41 0.03
CA VAL A 59 -3.80 -3.40 0.97
C VAL A 59 -3.65 -2.96 2.43
N ASN A 60 -2.67 -2.09 2.69
CA ASN A 60 -2.45 -1.47 3.99
C ASN A 60 -3.32 -0.21 4.19
N CYS A 61 -4.22 0.16 3.27
CA CYS A 61 -5.11 1.30 3.51
C CYS A 61 -6.24 0.90 4.47
N PRO A 62 -6.42 1.56 5.63
CA PRO A 62 -7.59 1.30 6.47
C PRO A 62 -8.89 1.58 5.72
N PHE A 63 -9.84 0.64 5.81
CA PHE A 63 -11.15 0.74 5.15
C PHE A 63 -12.19 1.49 5.99
N SER A 64 -12.01 1.58 7.32
CA SER A 64 -12.94 2.25 8.24
C SER A 64 -12.25 3.37 9.01
N SER A 65 -13.02 4.18 9.74
CA SER A 65 -12.54 5.21 10.66
C SER A 65 -11.80 4.64 11.89
N GLN A 66 -11.73 3.32 12.04
CA GLN A 66 -11.00 2.67 13.12
C GLN A 66 -9.50 2.83 12.90
N ASP A 67 -8.80 3.21 13.96
CA ASP A 67 -7.35 3.30 13.96
C ASP A 67 -6.75 1.88 13.92
N ILE A 68 -6.28 1.48 12.74
CA ILE A 68 -5.47 0.27 12.59
C ILE A 68 -4.13 0.53 13.28
N LYS A 69 -3.81 -0.30 14.27
CA LYS A 69 -2.50 -0.34 14.89
C LYS A 69 -1.63 -1.39 14.19
N TYR A 70 -0.64 -0.94 13.45
CA TYR A 70 0.32 -1.84 12.82
C TYR A 70 1.34 -2.35 13.83
N PRO A 71 1.89 -3.57 13.66
CA PRO A 71 2.98 -4.10 14.49
C PRO A 71 4.25 -3.24 14.45
N SER A 72 4.46 -2.53 13.34
CA SER A 72 5.52 -1.56 13.12
C SER A 72 4.91 -0.29 12.53
N PRO A 73 5.38 0.91 12.91
CA PRO A 73 4.97 2.13 12.24
C PRO A 73 5.70 2.34 10.90
N PHE A 74 6.71 1.53 10.57
CA PHE A 74 7.53 1.75 9.38
C PHE A 74 7.06 0.95 8.17
N PHE A 75 7.07 1.63 7.03
CA PHE A 75 6.78 1.03 5.74
C PHE A 75 7.79 1.48 4.70
N VAL A 76 8.05 0.61 3.74
CA VAL A 76 8.65 0.98 2.47
C VAL A 76 7.58 1.03 1.38
N PHE A 77 7.79 1.83 0.34
CA PHE A 77 6.81 1.98 -0.74
C PHE A 77 7.45 2.03 -2.13
N GLY A 78 6.74 1.51 -3.14
CA GLY A 78 7.24 1.48 -4.52
C GLY A 78 6.88 2.72 -5.33
N GLU A 79 5.71 3.32 -5.07
CA GLU A 79 5.19 4.41 -5.89
C GLU A 79 4.80 5.64 -5.04
N LYS A 80 5.33 6.82 -5.41
CA LYS A 80 4.95 8.13 -4.88
C LYS A 80 4.08 8.86 -5.90
N ILE A 81 2.77 8.90 -5.65
CA ILE A 81 1.80 9.57 -6.51
C ILE A 81 1.61 11.01 -6.02
N ARG A 82 1.86 11.98 -6.91
CA ARG A 82 1.65 13.41 -6.65
C ARG A 82 0.41 13.89 -7.42
N THR A 83 -0.66 14.22 -6.68
CA THR A 83 -1.87 14.85 -7.24
C THR A 83 -2.21 16.09 -6.39
N ARG A 84 -3.47 16.25 -5.96
CA ARG A 84 -3.84 17.24 -4.93
C ARG A 84 -3.20 16.94 -3.56
N ALA A 85 -2.96 15.65 -3.28
CA ALA A 85 -2.22 15.18 -2.13
C ALA A 85 -1.13 14.21 -2.58
N ILE A 86 -0.05 14.12 -1.82
CA ILE A 86 1.00 13.11 -2.00
C ILE A 86 0.47 11.80 -1.40
N SER A 87 0.60 10.70 -2.13
CA SER A 87 0.25 9.38 -1.60
C SER A 87 1.27 8.31 -1.96
N ALA A 88 1.51 7.40 -1.03
CA ALA A 88 2.34 6.21 -1.21
C ALA A 88 1.46 5.00 -1.59
N LYS A 89 1.85 4.28 -2.64
CA LYS A 89 1.21 3.05 -3.10
C LYS A 89 2.25 1.89 -3.06
N THR A 90 1.75 0.65 -3.11
CA THR A 90 2.54 -0.59 -2.98
C THR A 90 3.44 -0.55 -1.75
N MET A 91 2.80 -0.49 -0.58
CA MET A 91 3.48 -0.35 0.70
C MET A 91 3.69 -1.71 1.36
N THR A 92 4.86 -1.94 1.93
CA THR A 92 5.21 -3.14 2.69
C THR A 92 5.66 -2.73 4.09
N LEU A 93 5.11 -3.38 5.12
CA LEU A 93 5.51 -3.16 6.50
C LEU A 93 6.91 -3.72 6.73
N VAL A 94 7.76 -2.96 7.44
CA VAL A 94 9.15 -3.35 7.73
C VAL A 94 9.48 -3.14 9.19
N SER A 95 10.39 -3.94 9.71
CA SER A 95 10.92 -3.79 11.06
C SER A 95 12.00 -2.71 11.12
N PRO A 96 12.21 -2.08 12.30
CA PRO A 96 13.31 -1.15 12.48
C PRO A 96 14.69 -1.77 12.23
N LEU A 97 14.87 -3.07 12.51
CA LEU A 97 16.13 -3.76 12.24
C LEU A 97 16.34 -4.01 10.74
N GLN A 98 15.29 -4.27 9.97
CA GLN A 98 15.39 -4.36 8.51
C GLN A 98 15.82 -3.02 7.90
N LEU A 99 15.30 -1.89 8.43
CA LEU A 99 15.75 -0.56 8.03
C LEU A 99 17.22 -0.32 8.40
N LEU A 100 17.61 -0.65 9.63
CA LEU A 100 18.99 -0.52 10.09
C LEU A 100 19.97 -1.41 9.30
N LEU A 101 19.52 -2.57 8.81
CA LEU A 101 20.36 -3.50 8.04
C LEU A 101 20.42 -3.19 6.54
N PHE A 102 19.36 -2.66 5.92
CA PHE A 102 19.31 -2.51 4.47
C PHE A 102 18.80 -1.18 3.93
N ALA A 103 18.09 -0.39 4.72
CA ALA A 103 17.42 0.84 4.25
C ALA A 103 17.84 2.05 5.09
N SER A 104 19.16 2.25 5.16
CA SER A 104 19.75 3.44 5.75
C SER A 104 21.04 3.84 5.05
N LYS A 105 21.35 5.13 5.06
CA LYS A 105 22.58 5.73 4.55
C LYS A 105 23.47 6.24 5.66
N LYS A 106 22.89 6.72 6.76
CA LYS A 106 23.59 7.32 7.88
C LYS A 106 23.08 6.72 9.19
N VAL A 107 24.00 6.33 10.05
CA VAL A 107 23.69 5.80 11.39
C VAL A 107 24.62 6.50 12.38
N LEU A 108 24.03 7.27 13.29
CA LEU A 108 24.74 7.92 14.39
C LEU A 108 24.35 7.25 15.70
N SER A 109 25.23 7.30 16.68
CA SER A 109 24.97 6.76 18.01
C SER A 109 25.53 7.69 19.07
N ASP A 110 24.77 7.90 20.14
CA ASP A 110 25.21 8.60 21.35
C ASP A 110 25.51 7.64 22.51
N GLY A 111 25.51 6.33 22.25
CA GLY A 111 25.70 5.25 23.23
C GLY A 111 24.41 4.48 23.56
N GLU A 112 23.31 5.21 23.81
CA GLU A 112 22.02 4.62 24.20
C GLU A 112 20.98 4.64 23.08
N LEU A 113 21.06 5.66 22.23
CA LEU A 113 20.18 5.90 21.10
C LEU A 113 20.96 5.78 19.79
N ILE A 114 20.32 5.17 18.81
CA ILE A 114 20.78 5.10 17.43
C ILE A 114 19.87 5.98 16.59
N LEU A 115 20.44 6.94 15.89
CA LEU A 115 19.75 7.82 14.95
C LEU A 115 20.05 7.37 13.52
N VAL A 116 19.03 6.86 12.84
CA VAL A 116 19.11 6.38 11.46
C VAL A 116 18.53 7.44 10.52
N ASP A 117 19.33 7.83 9.52
CA ASP A 117 19.03 8.86 8.50
C ASP A 117 18.52 10.19 9.06
N ASP A 118 18.97 10.55 10.27
CA ASP A 118 18.62 11.79 10.97
C ASP A 118 17.15 11.90 11.43
N TRP A 119 16.35 10.82 11.37
CA TRP A 119 14.93 10.87 11.79
C TRP A 119 14.41 9.65 12.54
N ILE A 120 14.93 8.45 12.28
CA ILE A 120 14.49 7.23 12.98
C ILE A 120 15.34 7.07 14.23
N LYS A 121 14.71 7.06 15.40
CA LYS A 121 15.36 6.90 16.70
C LYS A 121 15.11 5.50 17.23
N LEU A 122 16.17 4.73 17.45
CA LEU A 122 16.12 3.38 17.99
C LEU A 122 16.83 3.33 19.35
N LYS A 123 16.17 2.81 20.38
CA LYS A 123 16.80 2.54 21.66
C LYS A 123 17.43 1.16 21.63
N MET A 124 18.74 1.10 21.45
CA MET A 124 19.49 -0.16 21.42
C MET A 124 20.99 0.09 21.71
N PRO A 125 21.74 -0.92 22.21
CA PRO A 125 23.15 -0.75 22.50
C PRO A 125 23.96 -0.38 21.26
N HIS A 126 24.89 0.58 21.41
CA HIS A 126 25.84 0.99 20.37
C HIS A 126 26.51 -0.19 19.67
N ALA A 127 27.08 -1.12 20.45
CA ALA A 127 27.80 -2.27 19.92
C ALA A 127 26.92 -3.16 19.03
N ALA A 128 25.66 -3.36 19.40
CA ALA A 128 24.72 -4.15 18.60
C ALA A 128 24.42 -3.44 17.26
N ALA A 129 24.21 -2.13 17.27
CA ALA A 129 23.97 -1.36 16.05
C ALA A 129 25.19 -1.33 15.13
N ALA A 130 26.39 -1.19 15.69
CA ALA A 130 27.65 -1.27 14.96
C ALA A 130 27.82 -2.65 14.28
N CYS A 131 27.56 -3.74 15.02
CA CYS A 131 27.60 -5.09 14.44
C CYS A 131 26.59 -5.28 13.30
N ILE A 132 25.34 -4.83 13.47
CA ILE A 132 24.31 -4.95 12.43
C ILE A 132 24.69 -4.17 11.18
N THR A 133 25.19 -2.94 11.34
CA THR A 133 25.60 -2.11 10.20
C THR A 133 26.83 -2.64 9.50
N ALA A 134 27.78 -3.25 10.22
CA ALA A 134 28.96 -3.88 9.64
C ALA A 134 28.64 -5.09 8.73
N LEU A 135 27.51 -5.78 8.95
CA LEU A 135 27.07 -6.87 8.08
C LEU A 135 26.84 -6.42 6.63
N ARG A 136 26.54 -5.14 6.40
CA ARG A 136 26.35 -4.59 5.05
C ARG A 136 27.62 -4.71 4.21
N ALA A 137 28.74 -4.23 4.74
CA ALA A 137 30.03 -4.29 4.06
C ALA A 137 30.46 -5.74 3.80
N ALA A 138 30.21 -6.63 4.77
CA ALA A 138 30.52 -8.05 4.61
C ALA A 138 29.63 -8.72 3.54
N MET A 139 28.36 -8.34 3.45
CA MET A 139 27.44 -8.80 2.40
C MET A 139 27.85 -8.27 1.03
N GLU A 140 28.20 -6.99 0.91
CA GLU A 140 28.70 -6.38 -0.33
C GLU A 140 29.97 -7.07 -0.82
N ALA A 141 30.92 -7.36 0.08
CA ALA A 141 32.12 -8.12 -0.24
C ALA A 141 31.78 -9.52 -0.78
N LEU A 142 30.84 -10.22 -0.14
CA LEU A 142 30.39 -11.53 -0.63
C LEU A 142 29.74 -11.44 -2.02
N VAL A 143 28.92 -10.43 -2.28
CA VAL A 143 28.31 -10.21 -3.60
C VAL A 143 29.38 -9.98 -4.66
N VAL A 144 30.44 -9.23 -4.34
CA VAL A 144 31.58 -9.01 -5.25
C VAL A 144 32.30 -10.32 -5.55
N GLU A 145 32.59 -11.14 -4.55
CA GLU A 145 33.26 -12.44 -4.75
C GLU A 145 32.40 -13.40 -5.58
N VAL A 146 31.10 -13.52 -5.27
CA VAL A 146 30.15 -14.34 -6.05
C VAL A 146 30.00 -13.84 -7.48
N SER A 147 30.14 -12.53 -7.72
CA SER A 147 30.08 -11.97 -9.08
C SER A 147 31.31 -12.32 -9.92
N LYS A 148 32.48 -12.52 -9.29
CA LYS A 148 33.71 -12.97 -9.96
C LYS A 148 33.67 -14.47 -10.23
N ASP A 149 33.22 -15.26 -9.25
CA ASP A 149 33.03 -16.70 -9.38
C ASP A 149 31.68 -17.13 -8.78
N PRO A 150 30.65 -17.30 -9.63
CA PRO A 150 29.33 -17.78 -9.18
C PRO A 150 29.35 -19.18 -8.58
N GLY A 151 30.42 -19.97 -8.79
CA GLY A 151 30.59 -21.30 -8.22
C GLY A 151 30.64 -21.28 -6.69
N ILE A 152 31.13 -20.19 -6.09
CA ILE A 152 31.27 -19.99 -4.64
C ILE A 152 29.93 -20.16 -3.90
N VAL A 153 28.80 -19.84 -4.54
CA VAL A 153 27.47 -19.99 -3.92
C VAL A 153 27.15 -21.44 -3.54
N ARG A 154 27.78 -22.42 -4.20
CA ARG A 154 27.56 -23.85 -3.89
C ARG A 154 28.23 -24.29 -2.60
N GLN A 155 29.37 -23.68 -2.26
CA GLN A 155 30.19 -24.02 -1.12
C GLN A 155 30.75 -22.72 -0.56
N LEU A 156 29.96 -22.08 0.30
CA LEU A 156 30.36 -20.85 0.96
C LEU A 156 31.33 -21.18 2.10
N ASP A 157 32.29 -20.29 2.33
CA ASP A 157 33.10 -20.39 3.54
C ASP A 157 32.21 -20.37 4.79
N PRO A 158 32.55 -21.12 5.85
CA PRO A 158 31.75 -21.16 7.08
C PRO A 158 31.50 -19.79 7.71
N ALA A 159 32.39 -18.81 7.47
CA ALA A 159 32.21 -17.44 7.91
C ALA A 159 31.05 -16.73 7.18
N TYR A 160 30.97 -16.87 5.86
CA TYR A 160 29.88 -16.31 5.06
C TYR A 160 28.54 -16.97 5.37
N GLU A 161 28.53 -18.29 5.58
CA GLU A 161 27.31 -18.99 6.01
C GLU A 161 26.78 -18.45 7.35
N ARG A 162 27.66 -18.27 8.35
CA ARG A 162 27.28 -17.69 9.64
C ARG A 162 26.75 -16.26 9.46
N MET A 163 27.41 -15.43 8.67
CA MET A 163 26.97 -14.07 8.36
C MET A 163 25.56 -14.07 7.75
N LEU A 164 25.31 -14.88 6.71
CA LEU A 164 24.01 -15.00 6.06
C LEU A 164 22.94 -15.50 7.04
N ASN A 165 23.28 -16.42 7.94
CA ASN A 165 22.37 -16.88 8.98
C ASN A 165 22.01 -15.78 9.97
N VAL A 166 22.96 -14.92 10.36
CA VAL A 166 22.66 -13.74 11.18
C VAL A 166 21.71 -12.79 10.44
N ILE A 167 21.94 -12.52 9.16
CA ILE A 167 21.06 -11.68 8.33
C ILE A 167 19.64 -12.28 8.25
N ARG A 168 19.52 -13.59 8.10
CA ARG A 168 18.22 -14.30 8.14
C ARG A 168 17.51 -14.11 9.47
N GLN A 169 18.22 -14.22 10.59
CA GLN A 169 17.61 -14.02 11.91
C GLN A 169 17.21 -12.55 12.16
N LEU A 170 18.05 -11.60 11.77
CA LEU A 170 17.76 -10.16 11.92
C LEU A 170 16.61 -9.68 11.03
N SER A 171 16.40 -10.36 9.89
CA SER A 171 15.27 -10.04 8.99
C SER A 171 13.92 -10.36 9.62
N ARG A 172 13.87 -11.26 10.61
CA ARG A 172 12.63 -11.65 11.27
C ARG A 172 12.03 -10.46 12.04
N PRO A 173 10.76 -10.13 11.84
CA PRO A 173 10.01 -9.14 12.62
C PRO A 173 10.17 -9.30 14.15
N ALA A 174 10.17 -10.55 14.62
CA ALA A 174 10.34 -10.87 16.04
C ALA A 174 11.71 -10.47 16.61
N ALA A 175 12.76 -10.39 15.79
CA ALA A 175 14.08 -9.93 16.24
C ALA A 175 14.06 -8.45 16.68
N ALA A 176 13.12 -7.67 16.14
CA ALA A 176 12.86 -6.29 16.57
C ALA A 176 11.76 -6.19 17.65
N GLY A 177 11.38 -7.31 18.26
CA GLY A 177 10.29 -7.37 19.25
C GLY A 177 8.89 -7.24 18.66
N MET A 178 8.73 -7.39 17.34
CA MET A 178 7.41 -7.27 16.69
C MET A 178 6.68 -8.61 16.70
N ALA A 179 5.51 -8.65 17.32
CA ALA A 179 4.59 -9.76 17.19
C ALA A 179 3.74 -9.56 15.94
N LEU A 180 4.08 -10.27 14.86
CA LEU A 180 3.17 -10.46 13.74
C LEU A 180 2.12 -11.47 14.17
N THR A 181 1.02 -11.01 14.75
CA THR A 181 -0.16 -11.86 14.87
C THR A 181 -0.68 -12.14 13.47
N PRO A 182 -1.05 -13.40 13.14
CA PRO A 182 -1.78 -13.65 11.91
C PRO A 182 -3.01 -12.76 11.98
N ALA A 183 -3.14 -11.85 11.02
CA ALA A 183 -4.24 -10.93 10.98
C ALA A 183 -5.52 -11.78 10.91
N CYS A 184 -6.23 -11.90 12.04
CA CYS A 184 -7.68 -11.93 11.99
C CYS A 184 -8.03 -10.72 11.14
N ARG A 185 -8.53 -10.95 9.93
CA ARG A 185 -8.87 -9.90 8.98
C ARG A 185 -10.02 -9.09 9.58
N PHE A 186 -9.70 -8.16 10.48
CA PHE A 186 -10.62 -7.17 10.99
C PHE A 186 -10.91 -6.22 9.82
N GLY A 187 -11.93 -6.56 9.05
CA GLY A 187 -12.28 -5.83 7.83
C GLY A 187 -12.67 -6.67 6.62
N ASP A 188 -12.86 -7.99 6.73
CA ASP A 188 -13.49 -8.85 5.68
C ASP A 188 -14.98 -8.50 5.39
N GLY A 189 -15.41 -7.28 5.72
CA GLY A 189 -16.63 -6.73 5.15
C GLY A 189 -16.38 -6.41 3.67
N PRO A 190 -17.33 -6.71 2.77
CA PRO A 190 -17.23 -6.29 1.39
C PRO A 190 -16.94 -4.79 1.33
N ARG A 191 -16.00 -4.40 0.46
CA ARG A 191 -15.65 -2.99 0.23
C ARG A 191 -16.96 -2.20 0.09
N PRO A 192 -17.19 -1.15 0.90
CA PRO A 192 -18.41 -0.37 0.79
C PRO A 192 -18.61 0.03 -0.68
N PRO A 193 -19.82 -0.16 -1.24
CA PRO A 193 -20.08 0.16 -2.64
C PRO A 193 -19.59 1.56 -2.94
N LYS A 194 -18.82 1.70 -4.03
CA LYS A 194 -18.31 3.00 -4.47
C LYS A 194 -19.52 3.86 -4.83
N MET A 195 -19.96 4.72 -3.91
CA MET A 195 -21.08 5.62 -4.17
C MET A 195 -20.70 6.51 -5.34
N ALA A 196 -21.53 6.51 -6.39
CA ALA A 196 -21.45 7.49 -7.45
C ALA A 196 -21.58 8.87 -6.80
N ARG A 197 -20.64 9.76 -7.11
CA ARG A 197 -20.69 11.14 -6.66
C ARG A 197 -21.96 11.72 -7.27
N ARG A 198 -22.97 12.02 -6.44
CA ARG A 198 -24.19 12.67 -6.90
C ARG A 198 -23.76 14.02 -7.44
N ASP A 199 -23.87 14.20 -8.76
CA ASP A 199 -23.68 15.51 -9.37
C ASP A 199 -24.77 16.42 -8.82
N ASN A 200 -24.36 17.31 -7.92
CA ASN A 200 -25.22 18.33 -7.38
C ASN A 200 -25.32 19.44 -8.44
N GLY A 201 -26.12 19.17 -9.46
CA GLY A 201 -26.52 20.10 -10.49
C GLY A 201 -28.04 20.26 -10.49
N ALA A 202 -28.49 21.45 -10.10
CA ALA A 202 -29.82 22.03 -10.33
C ALA A 202 -30.96 21.74 -9.32
N VAL A 203 -31.24 22.77 -8.53
CA VAL A 203 -32.54 23.13 -7.97
C VAL A 203 -33.51 23.53 -9.10
N ARG A 204 -34.75 22.99 -9.06
CA ARG A 204 -36.04 23.46 -9.62
C ARG A 204 -36.98 22.23 -9.60
N GLY A 205 -38.14 22.13 -8.98
CA GLY A 205 -39.06 22.98 -8.23
C GLY A 205 -40.35 22.17 -8.02
N TRP A 206 -41.25 22.64 -7.14
CA TRP A 206 -42.65 22.16 -6.93
C TRP A 206 -42.79 20.75 -6.31
N GLY A 207 -43.55 20.47 -5.25
CA GLY A 207 -44.80 21.06 -4.77
C GLY A 207 -45.83 19.92 -4.69
N GLY A 208 -46.57 19.80 -3.58
CA GLY A 208 -47.91 19.19 -3.58
C GLY A 208 -48.10 17.79 -2.98
N HIS A 209 -49.02 17.72 -2.03
CA HIS A 209 -49.74 16.55 -1.51
C HIS A 209 -50.34 15.61 -2.58
N GLY A 210 -50.62 14.36 -2.18
CA GLY A 210 -51.66 13.57 -2.85
C GLY A 210 -51.73 12.10 -2.45
N HIS A 211 -52.66 11.77 -1.55
CA HIS A 211 -53.10 10.40 -1.22
C HIS A 211 -53.64 9.60 -2.41
N ARG A 212 -53.47 8.27 -2.35
CA ARG A 212 -54.44 7.16 -2.58
C ARG A 212 -53.62 5.91 -2.92
N GLY A 213 -53.73 4.76 -2.27
CA GLY A 213 -54.72 4.24 -1.34
C GLY A 213 -54.93 2.75 -1.67
N ARG A 214 -55.13 1.95 -0.60
CA ARG A 214 -55.65 0.56 -0.57
C ARG A 214 -54.69 -0.53 -1.08
N GLY A 215 -54.46 -1.65 -0.41
CA GLY A 215 -55.14 -2.30 0.71
C GLY A 215 -55.27 -3.81 0.43
N TYR A 216 -55.21 -4.64 1.48
CA TYR A 216 -55.27 -6.13 1.53
C TYR A 216 -53.97 -6.85 1.14
N GLY A 217 -53.34 -7.73 1.93
CA GLY A 217 -53.81 -8.55 3.05
C GLY A 217 -53.46 -10.01 2.72
N GLY A 218 -52.67 -10.70 3.54
CA GLY A 218 -52.43 -12.14 3.36
C GLY A 218 -51.11 -12.67 3.91
N TYR A 219 -51.20 -13.42 5.00
CA TYR A 219 -50.16 -14.25 5.62
C TYR A 219 -49.86 -15.51 4.77
N SER A 220 -48.67 -16.11 4.96
CA SER A 220 -48.20 -17.49 4.61
C SER A 220 -46.94 -17.47 3.73
N SER A 221 -45.75 -17.84 4.22
CA SER A 221 -45.26 -19.18 4.62
C SER A 221 -44.83 -20.07 3.44
N TRP A 222 -43.50 -20.19 3.32
CA TRP A 222 -42.69 -21.36 2.95
C TRP A 222 -42.82 -22.07 1.57
N HIS A 223 -41.63 -22.50 1.13
CA HIS A 223 -41.30 -23.60 0.21
C HIS A 223 -41.09 -23.30 -1.29
N SER A 224 -39.79 -23.37 -1.64
CA SER A 224 -39.19 -24.42 -2.47
C SER A 224 -39.35 -24.38 -4.00
N ALA A 225 -38.16 -24.49 -4.60
CA ALA A 225 -37.84 -25.25 -5.80
C ALA A 225 -38.28 -24.71 -7.17
N GLY A 226 -37.31 -24.74 -8.09
CA GLY A 226 -37.55 -25.39 -9.37
C GLY A 226 -37.29 -24.53 -10.60
N ARG A 227 -36.10 -24.73 -11.18
CA ARG A 227 -35.77 -24.81 -12.62
C ARG A 227 -36.73 -24.18 -13.65
N GLY A 228 -36.13 -23.43 -14.58
CA GLY A 228 -36.64 -23.32 -15.95
C GLY A 228 -35.85 -22.35 -16.84
N TYR A 229 -34.92 -22.86 -17.64
CA TYR A 229 -34.72 -22.40 -19.04
C TYR A 229 -35.70 -23.23 -19.90
N PRO A 230 -36.23 -22.78 -21.06
CA PRO A 230 -35.43 -22.29 -22.20
C PRO A 230 -36.09 -21.27 -23.18
N GLY A 231 -35.33 -20.82 -24.20
CA GLY A 231 -35.82 -20.28 -25.49
C GLY A 231 -35.90 -18.75 -25.56
N SER A 232 -35.08 -18.01 -26.32
CA SER A 232 -34.80 -17.94 -27.79
C SER A 232 -35.80 -17.08 -28.60
N ALA A 233 -35.22 -16.40 -29.62
CA ALA A 233 -35.78 -15.46 -30.62
C ALA A 233 -36.02 -14.01 -30.13
N GLY A 234 -35.59 -12.95 -30.81
CA GLY A 234 -35.07 -12.76 -32.17
C GLY A 234 -35.19 -11.27 -32.54
N GLY A 235 -34.52 -10.85 -33.64
CA GLY A 235 -34.70 -9.54 -34.29
C GLY A 235 -33.73 -8.45 -33.81
N ALA A 236 -32.64 -8.10 -34.51
CA ALA A 236 -32.49 -7.53 -35.86
C ALA A 236 -33.03 -6.09 -36.00
N TYR A 237 -32.54 -5.38 -37.03
CA TYR A 237 -32.85 -4.00 -37.51
C TYR A 237 -32.45 -2.85 -36.56
N GLY A 238 -31.37 -2.10 -36.81
CA GLY A 238 -31.18 -1.14 -37.92
C GLY A 238 -31.05 0.26 -37.27
N GLY A 239 -30.27 1.24 -37.68
CA GLY A 239 -29.51 1.58 -38.88
C GLY A 239 -29.39 3.11 -38.89
N GLY A 240 -28.24 3.65 -39.31
CA GLY A 240 -28.04 5.07 -39.66
C GLY A 240 -28.00 6.05 -38.47
N GLY A 241 -27.05 6.96 -38.33
CA GLY A 241 -26.37 7.76 -39.35
C GLY A 241 -26.91 9.19 -39.30
N GLY A 242 -26.07 10.18 -38.98
CA GLY A 242 -26.50 11.58 -39.01
C GLY A 242 -25.52 12.57 -38.39
N CYS A 243 -24.45 12.90 -39.11
CA CYS A 243 -23.70 14.14 -38.92
C CYS A 243 -24.35 15.26 -39.75
N ARG A 244 -24.56 16.44 -39.15
CA ARG A 244 -24.76 17.80 -39.72
C ARG A 244 -25.15 18.66 -38.49
N GLY A 245 -24.56 19.80 -38.16
CA GLY A 245 -23.89 20.83 -38.94
C GLY A 245 -24.52 22.19 -38.56
N ALA A 246 -23.70 23.25 -38.51
CA ALA A 246 -24.05 24.67 -38.30
C ALA A 246 -24.38 25.10 -36.85
N GLY A 247 -23.94 26.26 -36.35
CA GLY A 247 -23.20 27.36 -36.96
C GLY A 247 -23.33 28.62 -36.08
N GLY A 248 -22.36 29.54 -36.22
CA GLY A 248 -22.43 30.95 -35.76
C GLY A 248 -22.36 31.14 -34.24
N GLY A 249 -21.59 32.07 -33.66
CA GLY A 249 -21.05 33.32 -34.16
C GLY A 249 -21.40 34.42 -33.14
N GLY A 250 -20.48 35.38 -32.95
CA GLY A 250 -20.86 36.73 -32.50
C GLY A 250 -20.50 37.12 -31.07
N TYR A 251 -19.41 37.87 -30.97
CA TYR A 251 -19.12 38.83 -29.92
C TYR A 251 -20.24 39.88 -29.79
N ARG A 252 -20.61 40.27 -28.56
CA ARG A 252 -21.08 41.62 -28.22
C ARG A 252 -21.00 41.85 -26.71
N GLY A 253 -20.28 42.90 -26.34
CA GLY A 253 -20.14 43.34 -24.96
C GLY A 253 -21.28 44.25 -24.49
N ALA A 254 -21.33 44.42 -23.17
CA ALA A 254 -21.82 45.56 -22.40
C ALA A 254 -21.42 45.22 -20.94
N GLY A 255 -20.68 46.01 -20.17
CA GLY A 255 -20.78 47.45 -19.99
C GLY A 255 -21.65 47.73 -18.76
N ARG A 256 -21.00 48.01 -17.61
CA ARG A 256 -21.44 48.60 -16.31
C ARG A 256 -20.79 47.83 -15.15
N GLY A 257 -20.03 48.38 -14.21
CA GLY A 257 -19.77 49.76 -13.81
C GLY A 257 -20.02 49.93 -12.30
N TYR A 258 -18.95 50.29 -11.56
CA TYR A 258 -18.91 50.91 -10.20
C TYR A 258 -19.40 50.04 -9.01
N ARG A 259 -18.90 50.10 -7.76
CA ARG A 259 -18.03 50.99 -6.95
C ARG A 259 -17.68 50.17 -5.67
N GLY A 260 -16.47 50.18 -5.11
CA GLY A 260 -16.06 51.01 -3.95
C GLY A 260 -16.73 50.61 -2.61
N GLY A 261 -16.06 50.42 -1.47
CA GLY A 261 -14.66 50.62 -1.10
C GLY A 261 -14.42 50.29 0.38
N TYR A 262 -13.20 50.64 0.80
CA TYR A 262 -12.60 50.67 2.15
C TYR A 262 -12.35 49.30 2.82
#